data_AF-A0A1V4VLL4-F1
#
_entry.id   AF-A0A1V4VLL4-F1
#
_cell.length_a   1.000
_cell.length_b   1.000
_cell.length_c   1.000
_cell.angle_alpha   90.00
_cell.angle_beta   90.00
_cell.angle_gamma   90.00
#
_symmetry.space_group_name_H-M   'P 1'
#
loop_
_entity.id
_entity.type
_entity.pdbx_description
1 polymer ?
#
loop_
_entity_poly.entity_id
_entity_poly.type
_entity_poly.pdbx_seq_one_letter_code
_entity_poly.pdbx_strand_id
1 'polypeptide(L)'
;MDTFRADVKALLNERDDTKPKPSAIAQTYRVRKTWQDAESQKGAFNSLGNAKACADDNPGYRVFDNRGNRLYTSVSAKPAASAKPAFTISRMLRMTAKVKRDEINFRAGPGLTKTILRKLPKDTQITVIKPQGDWTLASIGGLQGYIWSKYIDYDAYIRGEDVKAVQRALKAAGYDPGDIDGIYGLKTLAAVLAFQRAKKLTADGVVGEKTARALGGVWK
;
A
#
# COMPACT_ATOMS: atom_id res chain seq x y z
N MET A 1 -46.75 -35.72 30.29
CA MET A 1 -46.20 -36.90 29.59
C MET A 1 -47.20 -37.33 28.53
N ASP A 2 -47.35 -36.58 27.45
CA ASP A 2 -46.38 -36.30 26.39
C ASP A 2 -46.45 -37.34 25.26
N THR A 3 -46.31 -36.80 24.06
CA THR A 3 -45.86 -37.48 22.82
C THR A 3 -46.79 -38.55 22.26
N PHE A 4 -47.70 -38.12 21.36
CA PHE A 4 -47.84 -38.74 20.03
C PHE A 4 -48.90 -38.06 19.14
N ARG A 5 -49.78 -37.23 19.73
CA ARG A 5 -50.92 -36.58 19.03
C ARG A 5 -50.58 -35.45 18.05
N ALA A 6 -49.31 -35.15 17.75
CA ALA A 6 -48.96 -34.00 16.90
C ALA A 6 -48.15 -34.34 15.64
N ASP A 7 -47.30 -35.36 15.66
CA ASP A 7 -46.24 -35.48 14.65
C ASP A 7 -46.64 -36.23 13.36
N VAL A 8 -47.78 -36.94 13.37
CA VAL A 8 -48.17 -37.82 12.25
C VAL A 8 -49.01 -37.10 11.18
N LYS A 9 -49.51 -35.87 11.44
CA LYS A 9 -50.45 -35.17 10.55
C LYS A 9 -49.88 -33.99 9.74
N ALA A 10 -48.57 -33.73 9.79
CA ALA A 10 -47.97 -32.56 9.11
C ALA A 10 -46.78 -32.88 8.18
N LEU A 11 -46.29 -34.12 8.13
CA LEU A 11 -45.03 -34.46 7.44
C LEU A 11 -45.18 -35.06 6.04
N LEU A 12 -46.40 -35.21 5.49
CA LEU A 12 -46.62 -35.85 4.18
C LEU A 12 -47.67 -35.11 3.33
N ASN A 13 -47.15 -34.39 2.32
CA ASN A 13 -47.79 -33.82 1.11
C ASN A 13 -48.53 -32.48 1.22
N GLU A 14 -47.79 -31.40 1.00
CA GLU A 14 -47.99 -30.47 -0.13
C GLU A 14 -46.71 -29.60 -0.26
N ARG A 15 -46.14 -29.51 -1.47
CA ARG A 15 -44.93 -28.70 -1.70
C ARG A 15 -45.31 -27.23 -1.55
N ASP A 16 -44.75 -26.57 -0.55
CA ASP A 16 -44.96 -25.13 -0.35
C ASP A 16 -43.66 -24.35 -0.60
N ASP A 17 -43.69 -23.54 -1.65
CA ASP A 17 -42.64 -22.62 -2.11
C ASP A 17 -42.50 -21.38 -1.19
N THR A 18 -43.10 -21.41 0.00
CA THR A 18 -43.12 -20.33 0.99
C THR A 18 -42.04 -20.42 2.06
N LYS A 19 -41.03 -21.29 1.95
CA LYS A 19 -39.85 -21.14 2.82
C LYS A 19 -39.01 -19.98 2.27
N PRO A 20 -38.95 -18.79 2.93
CA PRO A 20 -37.87 -17.89 2.67
C PRO A 20 -36.58 -18.65 2.99
N LYS A 21 -35.83 -19.04 1.94
CA LYS A 21 -34.37 -19.10 1.98
C LYS A 21 -33.95 -17.84 2.75
N PRO A 22 -33.11 -17.90 3.82
CA PRO A 22 -32.78 -16.71 4.60
C PRO A 22 -32.36 -15.61 3.63
N SER A 23 -33.28 -14.69 3.37
CA SER A 23 -33.15 -13.74 2.29
C SER A 23 -32.09 -12.81 2.80
N ALA A 24 -30.93 -12.80 2.16
CA ALA A 24 -29.85 -11.90 2.48
C ALA A 24 -30.46 -10.50 2.56
N ILE A 25 -30.60 -9.96 3.77
CA ILE A 25 -31.11 -8.62 3.99
C ILE A 25 -30.22 -7.75 3.12
N ALA A 26 -30.76 -7.14 2.06
CA ALA A 26 -29.96 -6.37 1.12
C ALA A 26 -29.20 -5.32 1.95
N GLN A 27 -27.89 -5.50 2.06
CA GLN A 27 -27.05 -4.71 2.95
C GLN A 27 -27.03 -3.27 2.41
N THR A 28 -27.87 -2.42 2.99
CA THR A 28 -27.91 -1.00 2.65
C THR A 28 -26.98 -0.24 3.58
N TYR A 29 -26.14 0.60 2.98
CA TYR A 29 -25.19 1.49 3.63
C TYR A 29 -25.75 2.91 3.63
N ARG A 30 -25.96 3.48 4.82
CA ARG A 30 -26.51 4.84 5.00
C ARG A 30 -25.38 5.83 5.25
N VAL A 31 -25.38 6.96 4.55
CA VAL A 31 -24.43 8.05 4.77
C VAL A 31 -25.12 9.16 5.56
N ARG A 32 -24.71 9.38 6.82
CA ARG A 32 -25.30 10.32 7.79
C ARG A 32 -24.23 10.96 8.67
N LYS A 33 -24.52 12.08 9.36
CA LYS A 33 -23.61 12.64 10.39
C LYS A 33 -23.53 11.74 11.63
N THR A 34 -24.69 11.29 12.11
CA THR A 34 -24.85 10.29 13.17
C THR A 34 -25.99 9.34 12.79
N TRP A 35 -26.10 8.18 13.45
CA TRP A 35 -27.19 7.25 13.18
C TRP A 35 -28.55 7.83 13.60
N GLN A 36 -28.56 8.51 14.74
CA GLN A 36 -29.72 9.16 15.36
C GLN A 36 -30.23 10.35 14.53
N ASP A 37 -29.36 11.07 13.83
CA ASP A 37 -29.71 12.18 12.95
C ASP A 37 -30.12 11.66 11.56
N ALA A 38 -31.36 11.18 11.45
CA ALA A 38 -31.90 10.66 10.20
C ALA A 38 -32.08 11.74 9.11
N GLU A 39 -32.25 13.00 9.51
CA GLU A 39 -32.41 14.15 8.59
C GLU A 39 -31.12 14.48 7.85
N SER A 40 -29.97 14.20 8.47
CA SER A 40 -28.66 14.25 7.80
C SER A 40 -28.44 13.15 6.76
N GLN A 41 -29.45 12.42 6.30
CA GLN A 41 -29.20 11.37 5.30
C GLN A 41 -28.85 11.95 3.93
N LYS A 42 -27.60 11.75 3.52
CA LYS A 42 -27.10 12.11 2.17
C LYS A 42 -27.37 11.05 1.12
N GLY A 43 -27.41 9.78 1.51
CA GLY A 43 -27.63 8.68 0.59
C GLY A 43 -27.80 7.33 1.27
N ALA A 44 -28.37 6.39 0.52
CA ALA A 44 -28.52 4.99 0.88
C ALA A 44 -28.02 4.15 -0.31
N PHE A 45 -27.00 3.33 -0.09
CA PHE A 45 -26.30 2.62 -1.15
C PHE A 45 -26.32 1.12 -0.91
N ASN A 46 -26.39 0.33 -1.98
CA ASN A 46 -26.23 -1.13 -1.91
C ASN A 46 -24.75 -1.57 -2.08
N SER A 47 -23.81 -0.62 -2.09
CA SER A 47 -22.37 -0.84 -2.20
C SER A 47 -21.63 0.02 -1.17
N LEU A 48 -20.78 -0.63 -0.37
CA LEU A 48 -19.93 0.06 0.62
C LEU A 48 -18.97 1.04 -0.06
N GLY A 49 -18.47 0.71 -1.26
CA GLY A 49 -17.56 1.58 -2.01
C GLY A 49 -18.22 2.91 -2.37
N ASN A 50 -19.47 2.86 -2.87
CA ASN A 50 -20.22 4.06 -3.23
C ASN A 50 -20.61 4.88 -1.99
N ALA A 51 -20.96 4.21 -0.90
CA ALA A 51 -21.23 4.87 0.37
C ALA A 51 -20.01 5.59 0.94
N LYS A 52 -18.82 4.99 0.83
CA LYS A 52 -17.56 5.62 1.24
C LYS A 52 -17.25 6.86 0.40
N ALA A 53 -17.37 6.76 -0.94
CA ALA A 53 -17.17 7.89 -1.84
C ALA A 53 -18.12 9.06 -1.48
N CYS A 54 -19.42 8.77 -1.29
CA CYS A 54 -20.38 9.78 -0.86
C CYS A 54 -20.03 10.39 0.50
N ALA A 55 -19.56 9.60 1.46
CA ALA A 55 -19.11 10.12 2.75
C ALA A 55 -17.87 11.02 2.59
N ASP A 56 -16.91 10.64 1.73
CA ASP A 56 -15.69 11.42 1.47
C ASP A 56 -15.98 12.78 0.80
N ASP A 57 -16.98 12.84 -0.08
CA ASP A 57 -17.45 14.08 -0.71
C ASP A 57 -18.25 14.99 0.26
N ASN A 58 -18.64 14.47 1.43
CA ASN A 58 -19.45 15.15 2.41
C ASN A 58 -18.74 15.18 3.78
N PRO A 59 -17.96 16.23 4.08
CA PRO A 59 -17.26 16.36 5.35
C PRO A 59 -18.18 16.23 6.57
N GLY A 60 -17.77 15.38 7.52
CA GLY A 60 -18.51 15.12 8.76
C GLY A 60 -19.57 14.01 8.66
N TYR A 61 -19.71 13.36 7.50
CA TYR A 61 -20.61 12.23 7.31
C TYR A 61 -19.89 10.88 7.49
N ARG A 62 -20.66 9.85 7.80
CA ARG A 62 -20.20 8.51 8.18
C ARG A 62 -21.09 7.49 7.50
N VAL A 63 -20.54 6.31 7.23
CA VAL A 63 -21.31 5.18 6.68
C VAL A 63 -21.76 4.30 7.83
N PHE A 64 -23.05 3.96 7.86
CA PHE A 64 -23.68 3.06 8.81
C PHE A 64 -24.27 1.85 8.08
N ASP A 65 -24.30 0.69 8.75
CA ASP A 65 -25.10 -0.45 8.30
C ASP A 65 -26.59 -0.28 8.62
N ASN A 66 -27.41 -1.25 8.21
CA ASN A 66 -28.85 -1.28 8.49
C ASN A 66 -29.21 -1.48 9.98
N ARG A 67 -28.22 -1.76 10.83
CA ARG A 67 -28.37 -1.89 12.30
C ARG A 67 -27.87 -0.65 13.04
N GLY A 68 -27.36 0.36 12.32
CA GLY A 68 -26.79 1.57 12.89
C GLY A 68 -25.36 1.44 13.39
N ASN A 69 -24.68 0.34 13.09
CA ASN A 69 -23.26 0.22 13.35
C ASN A 69 -22.50 1.11 12.37
N ARG A 70 -21.59 1.91 12.91
CA ARG A 70 -20.72 2.76 12.12
C ARG A 70 -19.64 1.92 11.45
N LEU A 71 -19.66 1.89 10.12
CA LEU A 71 -18.73 1.13 9.29
C LEU A 71 -17.59 1.96 8.72
N TYR A 72 -17.77 3.28 8.58
CA TYR A 72 -16.76 4.18 8.02
C TYR A 72 -16.96 5.61 8.52
N THR A 73 -15.86 6.33 8.70
CA THR A 73 -15.85 7.77 8.96
C THR A 73 -15.16 8.44 7.78
N SER A 74 -15.82 9.38 7.10
CA SER A 74 -15.14 10.11 6.05
C SER A 74 -13.99 10.91 6.63
N VAL A 75 -12.82 10.75 6.02
CA VAL A 75 -11.62 11.50 6.42
C VAL A 75 -11.71 12.87 5.74
N SER A 76 -12.60 13.71 6.24
CA SER A 76 -12.32 15.14 6.28
C SER A 76 -11.58 15.47 7.56
N ALA A 77 -10.42 14.84 7.72
CA ALA A 77 -9.32 15.45 8.41
C ALA A 77 -8.23 15.65 7.34
N LYS A 78 -8.18 16.88 6.81
CA LYS A 78 -6.90 17.56 6.60
C LYS A 78 -5.97 17.14 7.75
N PRO A 79 -4.71 16.72 7.52
CA PRO A 79 -3.92 16.08 8.57
C PRO A 79 -3.92 16.97 9.82
N ALA A 80 -4.48 16.45 10.91
CA ALA A 80 -4.31 17.07 12.21
C ALA A 80 -2.81 17.02 12.51
N ALA A 81 -2.16 18.17 12.37
CA ALA A 81 -0.85 18.41 12.95
C ALA A 81 -0.97 18.16 14.46
N SER A 82 -0.47 17.01 14.94
CA SER A 82 -0.04 16.72 16.34
C SER A 82 0.04 15.24 16.71
N ALA A 83 -0.07 14.28 15.78
CA ALA A 83 0.47 12.94 16.07
C ALA A 83 2.00 13.05 16.13
N LYS A 84 2.63 12.66 17.25
CA LYS A 84 4.10 12.53 17.34
C LYS A 84 4.57 11.76 16.10
N PRO A 85 5.67 12.18 15.44
CA PRO A 85 6.14 11.50 14.24
C PRO A 85 6.39 10.04 14.56
N ALA A 86 5.85 9.14 13.73
CA ALA A 86 5.95 7.71 13.96
C ALA A 86 7.42 7.23 13.94
N PHE A 87 8.30 7.98 13.27
CA PHE A 87 9.74 7.78 13.21
C PHE A 87 10.43 9.02 12.61
N THR A 88 11.75 9.08 12.75
CA THR A 88 12.60 10.12 12.14
C THR A 88 13.55 9.49 11.14
N ILE A 89 13.70 10.12 9.97
CA ILE A 89 14.68 9.77 8.95
C ILE A 89 15.66 10.94 8.78
N SER A 90 16.95 10.66 8.89
CA SER A 90 18.01 11.67 8.75
C SER A 90 18.90 11.50 7.52
N ARG A 91 18.57 10.54 6.66
CA ARG A 91 19.28 10.29 5.40
C ARG A 91 18.34 9.65 4.39
N MET A 92 18.68 9.77 3.11
CA MET A 92 17.94 9.08 2.05
C MET A 92 18.14 7.57 2.16
N LEU A 93 17.04 6.84 2.33
CA LEU A 93 17.07 5.37 2.27
C LEU A 93 16.76 4.94 0.85
N ARG A 94 17.66 4.13 0.27
CA ARG A 94 17.59 3.66 -1.11
C ARG A 94 18.41 2.39 -1.21
N MET A 95 18.06 1.54 -2.17
CA MET A 95 18.90 0.39 -2.49
C MET A 95 20.12 0.88 -3.25
N THR A 96 21.32 0.45 -2.85
CA THR A 96 22.55 0.79 -3.57
C THR A 96 23.29 -0.47 -3.98
N ALA A 97 24.13 -0.33 -5.00
CA ALA A 97 25.02 -1.39 -5.43
C ALA A 97 26.39 -0.82 -5.76
N LYS A 98 27.44 -1.66 -5.71
CA LYS A 98 28.79 -1.30 -6.14
C LYS A 98 29.21 -2.06 -7.38
N VAL A 99 29.96 -1.41 -8.25
CA VAL A 99 30.54 -2.06 -9.44
C VAL A 99 31.68 -2.99 -9.02
N LYS A 100 31.63 -4.26 -9.47
CA LYS A 100 32.64 -5.28 -9.13
C LYS A 100 33.84 -5.34 -10.09
N ARG A 101 33.66 -4.86 -11.32
CA ARG A 101 34.68 -4.88 -12.37
C ARG A 101 35.44 -3.56 -12.45
N ASP A 102 36.66 -3.60 -12.99
CA ASP A 102 37.49 -2.43 -13.23
C ASP A 102 36.76 -1.34 -14.01
N GLU A 103 35.98 -1.74 -15.02
CA GLU A 103 35.12 -0.84 -15.79
C GLU A 103 33.86 -1.57 -16.29
N ILE A 104 32.70 -0.90 -16.25
CA ILE A 104 31.45 -1.40 -16.82
C ILE A 104 30.66 -0.31 -17.56
N ASN A 105 30.03 -0.71 -18.67
CA ASN A 105 29.13 0.15 -19.43
C ASN A 105 27.80 0.37 -18.71
N PHE A 106 27.46 1.64 -18.53
CA PHE A 106 26.14 2.12 -18.14
C PHE A 106 25.41 2.61 -19.39
N ARG A 107 24.27 2.00 -19.71
CA ARG A 107 23.63 2.11 -21.03
C ARG A 107 22.26 2.76 -20.98
N ALA A 108 21.80 3.31 -22.11
CA ALA A 108 20.48 3.93 -22.22
C ALA A 108 19.31 2.93 -22.16
N GLY A 109 19.59 1.64 -22.38
CA GLY A 109 18.58 0.59 -22.35
C GLY A 109 19.17 -0.78 -21.98
N PRO A 110 18.31 -1.77 -21.68
CA PRO A 110 18.75 -3.13 -21.43
C PRO A 110 19.15 -3.78 -22.77
N GLY A 111 20.46 -3.96 -22.98
CA GLY A 111 20.99 -4.63 -24.16
C GLY A 111 22.41 -4.19 -24.54
N LEU A 112 23.16 -5.10 -25.18
CA LEU A 112 24.53 -4.84 -25.62
C LEU A 112 24.62 -3.85 -26.80
N THR A 113 23.53 -3.66 -27.53
CA THR A 113 23.42 -2.74 -28.68
C THR A 113 22.98 -1.34 -28.28
N LYS A 114 22.59 -1.12 -27.02
CA LYS A 114 22.11 0.19 -26.55
C LYS A 114 23.27 1.15 -26.31
N THR A 115 23.04 2.44 -26.55
CA THR A 115 24.04 3.50 -26.37
C THR A 115 24.69 3.43 -24.99
N ILE A 116 26.02 3.50 -24.96
CA ILE A 116 26.79 3.61 -23.72
C ILE A 116 26.71 5.07 -23.29
N LEU A 117 26.05 5.33 -22.15
CA LEU A 117 25.95 6.65 -21.56
C LEU A 117 27.20 7.01 -20.78
N ARG A 118 27.76 6.03 -20.05
CA ARG A 118 28.96 6.20 -19.25
C ARG A 118 29.67 4.88 -19.07
N LYS A 119 30.96 4.94 -18.75
CA LYS A 119 31.70 3.82 -18.20
C LYS A 119 31.96 4.06 -16.73
N LEU A 120 31.62 3.09 -15.90
CA LEU A 120 31.70 3.20 -14.44
C LEU A 120 32.89 2.37 -13.94
N PRO A 121 33.85 2.99 -13.22
CA PRO A 121 34.94 2.27 -12.59
C PRO A 121 34.48 1.30 -11.50
N LYS A 122 35.36 0.39 -11.09
CA LYS A 122 35.18 -0.44 -9.90
C LYS A 122 34.85 0.40 -8.66
N ASP A 123 34.07 -0.18 -7.76
CA ASP A 123 33.63 0.41 -6.49
C ASP A 123 32.75 1.65 -6.62
N THR A 124 32.42 2.08 -7.85
CA THR A 124 31.42 3.11 -8.09
C THR A 124 30.09 2.68 -7.46
N GLN A 125 29.60 3.49 -6.53
CA GLN A 125 28.30 3.28 -5.91
C GLN A 125 27.19 3.85 -6.80
N ILE A 126 26.19 3.04 -7.07
CA ILE A 126 25.00 3.42 -7.85
C ILE A 126 23.74 3.26 -6.99
N THR A 127 22.72 4.07 -7.28
CA THR A 127 21.39 3.86 -6.71
C THR A 127 20.64 2.87 -7.59
N VAL A 128 20.15 1.77 -7.03
CA VAL A 128 19.35 0.81 -7.77
C VAL A 128 17.88 1.23 -7.72
N ILE A 129 17.27 1.37 -8.89
CA ILE A 129 15.85 1.70 -9.03
C ILE A 129 15.02 0.42 -9.18
N LYS A 130 15.38 -0.46 -10.12
CA LYS A 130 14.63 -1.70 -10.37
C LYS A 130 15.47 -2.76 -11.11
N PRO A 131 15.48 -4.03 -10.66
CA PRO A 131 15.96 -5.13 -11.49
C PRO A 131 15.03 -5.40 -12.68
N GLN A 132 15.59 -5.82 -13.81
CA GLN A 132 14.87 -6.20 -15.03
C GLN A 132 15.64 -7.27 -15.81
N GLY A 133 15.36 -8.54 -15.49
CA GLY A 133 16.10 -9.67 -16.05
C GLY A 133 17.58 -9.58 -15.69
N ASP A 134 18.45 -9.74 -16.69
CA ASP A 134 19.91 -9.61 -16.53
C ASP A 134 20.40 -8.18 -16.32
N TRP A 135 19.51 -7.19 -16.46
CA TRP A 135 19.83 -5.78 -16.34
C TRP A 135 19.23 -5.19 -15.07
N THR A 136 19.85 -4.13 -14.57
CA THR A 136 19.34 -3.30 -13.48
C THR A 136 19.23 -1.88 -13.98
N LEU A 137 18.03 -1.29 -13.85
CA LEU A 137 17.86 0.14 -13.95
C LEU A 137 18.42 0.78 -12.68
N ALA A 138 19.37 1.68 -12.86
CA ALA A 138 20.04 2.40 -11.79
C ALA A 138 20.15 3.89 -12.12
N SER A 139 20.55 4.68 -11.13
CA SER A 139 20.83 6.11 -11.26
C SER A 139 22.19 6.46 -10.65
N ILE A 140 22.91 7.32 -11.35
CA ILE A 140 24.17 7.90 -10.90
C ILE A 140 24.16 9.40 -11.21
N GLY A 141 24.26 10.24 -10.17
CA GLY A 141 24.25 11.70 -10.34
C GLY A 141 23.00 12.23 -11.06
N GLY A 142 21.83 11.59 -10.88
CA GLY A 142 20.58 11.95 -11.56
C GLY A 142 20.42 11.34 -12.96
N LEU A 143 21.48 10.79 -13.56
CA LEU A 143 21.41 10.09 -14.85
C LEU A 143 20.93 8.66 -14.64
N GLN A 144 19.77 8.34 -15.24
CA GLN A 144 19.23 6.97 -15.25
C GLN A 144 19.78 6.16 -16.42
N GLY A 145 19.97 4.86 -16.20
CA GLY A 145 20.48 3.94 -17.20
C GLY A 145 20.55 2.51 -16.68
N TYR A 146 20.98 1.61 -17.54
CA TYR A 146 20.99 0.18 -17.33
C TYR A 146 22.41 -0.34 -17.18
N ILE A 147 22.58 -1.22 -16.20
CA ILE A 147 23.82 -1.93 -15.91
C ILE A 147 23.55 -3.42 -15.81
N TRP A 148 24.48 -4.26 -16.25
CA TRP A 148 24.30 -5.71 -16.18
C TRP A 148 24.40 -6.18 -14.71
N SER A 149 23.34 -6.81 -14.19
CA SER A 149 23.18 -7.19 -12.78
C SER A 149 24.32 -8.07 -12.26
N LYS A 150 24.84 -8.98 -13.09
CA LYS A 150 26.00 -9.84 -12.79
C LYS A 150 27.23 -9.09 -12.27
N TYR A 151 27.44 -7.84 -12.70
CA TYR A 151 28.65 -7.08 -12.44
C TYR A 151 28.50 -6.00 -11.37
N ILE A 152 27.35 -5.97 -10.70
CA ILE A 152 27.14 -5.17 -9.51
C ILE A 152 27.00 -6.08 -8.29
N ASP A 153 27.30 -5.51 -7.13
CA ASP A 153 27.11 -6.14 -5.84
C ASP A 153 26.04 -5.39 -5.06
N TYR A 154 24.96 -6.09 -4.67
CA TYR A 154 23.86 -5.51 -3.91
C TYR A 154 24.16 -5.41 -2.40
N ASP A 155 25.29 -5.95 -1.93
CA ASP A 155 25.64 -6.05 -0.50
C ASP A 155 25.89 -4.69 0.18
N ALA A 156 25.79 -3.57 -0.56
CA ALA A 156 25.71 -2.23 -0.01
C ALA A 156 24.27 -1.87 0.46
N TYR A 157 23.56 -2.82 1.07
CA TYR A 157 22.22 -2.54 1.61
C TYR A 157 22.32 -1.51 2.71
N ILE A 158 21.59 -0.41 2.55
CA ILE A 158 21.36 0.50 3.66
C ILE A 158 20.62 -0.31 4.73
N ARG A 159 21.15 -0.25 5.95
CA ARG A 159 20.62 -0.94 7.11
C ARG A 159 20.54 -0.05 8.33
N GLY A 160 19.63 -0.38 9.24
CA GLY A 160 19.49 0.31 10.52
C GLY A 160 18.06 0.35 11.05
N GLU A 161 17.89 0.98 12.21
CA GLU A 161 16.58 1.20 12.82
C GLU A 161 15.70 2.17 12.01
N ASP A 162 16.32 3.08 11.25
CA ASP A 162 15.65 3.93 10.27
C ASP A 162 14.95 3.10 9.18
N VAL A 163 15.61 2.04 8.69
CA VAL A 163 15.03 1.10 7.73
C VAL A 163 13.92 0.28 8.36
N LYS A 164 14.09 -0.25 9.59
CA LYS A 164 13.01 -0.98 10.29
C LYS A 164 11.79 -0.12 10.48
N ALA A 165 11.97 1.15 10.83
CA ALA A 165 10.88 2.10 10.99
C ALA A 165 10.08 2.27 9.69
N VAL A 166 10.78 2.42 8.56
CA VAL A 166 10.14 2.47 7.23
C VAL A 166 9.43 1.17 6.89
N GLN A 167 10.04 0.00 7.15
CA GLN A 167 9.41 -1.30 6.90
C GLN A 167 8.12 -1.45 7.71
N ARG A 168 8.12 -1.09 8.99
CA ARG A 168 6.91 -1.07 9.83
C ARG A 168 5.85 -0.13 9.26
N ALA A 169 6.24 1.08 8.85
CA ALA A 169 5.32 2.08 8.30
C ALA A 169 4.71 1.63 6.96
N LEU A 170 5.50 1.01 6.08
CA LEU A 170 5.02 0.42 4.81
C LEU A 170 4.01 -0.69 5.10
N LYS A 171 4.35 -1.60 6.02
CA LYS A 171 3.47 -2.72 6.40
C LYS A 171 2.15 -2.22 6.99
N ALA A 172 2.21 -1.22 7.87
CA ALA A 172 1.04 -0.56 8.43
C ALA A 172 0.20 0.18 7.36
N ALA A 173 0.85 0.71 6.32
CA ALA A 173 0.19 1.32 5.16
C ALA A 173 -0.35 0.29 4.14
N GLY A 174 -0.18 -1.02 4.39
CA GLY A 174 -0.67 -2.10 3.53
C GLY A 174 0.26 -2.53 2.41
N TYR A 175 1.54 -2.11 2.44
CA TYR A 175 2.57 -2.52 1.47
C TYR A 175 3.53 -3.47 2.16
N ASP A 176 3.73 -4.67 1.60
CA ASP A 176 4.58 -5.68 2.24
C ASP A 176 6.08 -5.48 1.91
N PRO A 177 6.91 -5.02 2.87
CA PRO A 177 8.35 -4.91 2.65
C PRO A 177 9.10 -6.23 2.84
N GLY A 178 8.39 -7.33 3.17
CA GLY A 178 8.98 -8.54 3.71
C GLY A 178 9.19 -8.45 5.22
N ASP A 179 10.29 -9.03 5.70
CA ASP A 179 10.64 -9.02 7.11
C ASP A 179 11.10 -7.64 7.57
N ILE A 180 10.83 -7.31 8.84
CA ILE A 180 11.29 -6.07 9.46
C ILE A 180 12.70 -6.31 10.03
N ASP A 181 13.62 -6.63 9.13
CA ASP A 181 15.01 -6.98 9.41
C ASP A 181 15.92 -5.75 9.51
N GLY A 182 15.45 -4.60 9.04
CA GLY A 182 16.22 -3.38 8.96
C GLY A 182 17.16 -3.32 7.77
N ILE A 183 16.90 -4.11 6.72
CA ILE A 183 17.68 -4.16 5.49
C ILE A 183 16.84 -3.59 4.34
N TYR A 184 17.37 -2.58 3.64
CA TYR A 184 16.70 -1.99 2.49
C TYR A 184 16.92 -2.85 1.23
N GLY A 185 16.33 -4.05 1.25
CA GLY A 185 16.43 -5.03 0.18
C GLY A 185 15.38 -4.87 -0.92
N LEU A 186 15.32 -5.86 -1.82
CA LEU A 186 14.43 -5.87 -2.98
C LEU A 186 12.94 -5.79 -2.62
N LYS A 187 12.51 -6.49 -1.56
CA LYS A 187 11.11 -6.44 -1.10
C LYS A 187 10.75 -5.07 -0.54
N THR A 188 11.61 -4.50 0.31
CA THR A 188 11.46 -3.12 0.80
C THR A 188 11.40 -2.12 -0.35
N LEU A 189 12.30 -2.22 -1.33
CA LEU A 189 12.29 -1.38 -2.53
C LEU A 189 10.97 -1.48 -3.31
N ALA A 190 10.48 -2.72 -3.53
CA ALA A 190 9.21 -2.94 -4.22
C ALA A 190 8.02 -2.32 -3.47
N ALA A 191 7.99 -2.47 -2.14
CA ALA A 191 6.98 -1.86 -1.28
C ALA A 191 7.01 -0.33 -1.35
N VAL A 192 8.20 0.29 -1.31
CA VAL A 192 8.36 1.75 -1.45
C VAL A 192 7.90 2.22 -2.83
N LEU A 193 8.28 1.54 -3.90
CA LEU A 193 7.82 1.89 -5.26
C LEU A 193 6.30 1.82 -5.38
N ALA A 194 5.68 0.79 -4.82
CA ALA A 194 4.22 0.63 -4.81
C ALA A 194 3.55 1.75 -4.01
N PHE A 195 4.07 2.05 -2.82
CA PHE A 195 3.59 3.13 -1.97
C PHE A 195 3.69 4.49 -2.67
N GLN A 196 4.84 4.80 -3.27
CA GLN A 196 5.08 6.05 -3.99
C GLN A 196 4.10 6.22 -5.15
N ARG A 197 3.89 5.18 -5.97
CA ARG A 197 2.90 5.20 -7.06
C ARG A 197 1.49 5.48 -6.55
N ALA A 198 1.07 4.77 -5.50
CA ALA A 198 -0.26 4.93 -4.93
C ALA A 198 -0.47 6.32 -4.31
N LYS A 199 0.58 6.93 -3.75
CA LYS A 199 0.56 8.30 -3.21
C LYS A 199 0.85 9.38 -4.25
N LYS A 200 0.95 9.03 -5.54
CA LYS A 200 1.28 9.96 -6.64
C LYS A 200 2.60 10.72 -6.42
N LEU A 201 3.55 10.07 -5.76
CA LEU A 201 4.93 10.53 -5.61
C LEU A 201 5.78 10.01 -6.76
N THR A 202 6.98 10.58 -6.92
CA THR A 202 8.00 10.00 -7.81
C THR A 202 8.32 8.58 -7.35
N ALA A 203 8.05 7.59 -8.19
CA ALA A 203 8.29 6.18 -7.91
C ALA A 203 9.76 5.79 -8.22
N ASP A 204 10.68 6.42 -7.50
CA ASP A 204 12.14 6.23 -7.64
C ASP A 204 12.71 5.18 -6.67
N GLY A 205 11.91 4.68 -5.73
CA GLY A 205 12.33 3.71 -4.73
C GLY A 205 13.19 4.32 -3.62
N VAL A 206 13.20 5.65 -3.50
CA VAL A 206 13.96 6.40 -2.50
C VAL A 206 13.03 6.96 -1.42
N VAL A 207 13.32 6.63 -0.17
CA VAL A 207 12.68 7.28 0.98
C VAL A 207 13.43 8.58 1.29
N GLY A 208 13.04 9.63 0.56
CA GLY A 208 13.38 11.02 0.86
C GLY A 208 12.32 11.70 1.73
N GLU A 209 12.44 13.02 1.95
CA GLU A 209 11.54 13.80 2.81
C GLU A 209 10.06 13.59 2.47
N LYS A 210 9.68 13.70 1.18
CA LYS A 210 8.29 13.55 0.74
C LYS A 210 7.72 12.17 1.06
N THR A 211 8.50 11.11 0.80
CA THR A 211 8.11 9.72 1.08
C THR A 211 8.01 9.48 2.59
N ALA A 212 8.99 9.96 3.37
CA ALA A 212 9.00 9.84 4.83
C ALA A 212 7.78 10.52 5.46
N ARG A 213 7.47 11.75 5.05
CA ARG A 213 6.27 12.48 5.51
C ARG A 213 4.97 11.76 5.14
N ALA A 214 4.89 11.21 3.92
CA ALA A 214 3.72 10.45 3.48
C ALA A 214 3.52 9.15 4.29
N LEU A 215 4.59 8.57 4.84
CA LEU A 215 4.57 7.43 5.76
C LEU A 215 4.33 7.82 7.22
N GLY A 216 4.14 9.11 7.53
CA GLY A 216 3.94 9.60 8.90
C GLY A 216 5.23 9.83 9.70
N GLY A 217 6.39 9.81 9.04
CA GLY A 217 7.68 10.14 9.63
C GLY A 217 8.06 11.62 9.46
N VAL A 218 9.16 12.01 10.10
CA VAL A 218 9.77 13.34 9.96
C VAL A 218 11.18 13.23 9.36
N TRP A 219 11.54 14.21 8.53
CA TRP A 219 12.89 14.37 8.01
C TRP A 219 13.68 15.32 8.89
N LYS A 220 14.88 14.93 9.32
CA LYS A 220 15.74 15.77 10.17
C LYS A 220 17.18 15.76 9.68
#